data_AF-A0AAV4R225-F1
#
_entry.id   AF-A0AAV4R225-F1
#
_cell.length_a   1.000
_cell.length_b   1.000
_cell.length_c   1.000
_cell.angle_alpha   90.00
_cell.angle_beta   90.00
_cell.angle_gamma   90.00
#
_symmetry.space_group_name_H-M   'P 1'
#
loop_
_entity.id
_entity.type
_entity.pdbx_description
1 polymer ?
#
loop_
_entity_poly.entity_id
_entity_poly.type
_entity_poly.pdbx_seq_one_letter_code
_entity_poly.pdbx_strand_id
1 'polypeptide(L)'
;MPPKCTTALLKRLRNIMKNTNYVCQNLQAYFIPSCDAHQSEYIASCDQRRAFISGFTGSVGTAIVTQKCAALWTDGRYFLQAGQQLDENWELMKMGITGTPTFGQFLAKVLPVGSHVGVDPFLISYGESEKFV
;
A
#
# COMPACT_ATOMS: atom_id res chain seq x y z
N MET A 1 1.87 -15.50 16.53
CA MET A 1 0.45 -15.38 16.12
C MET A 1 0.38 -15.60 14.61
N PRO A 2 -0.67 -16.26 14.10
CA PRO A 2 -0.84 -16.40 12.65
C PRO A 2 -1.03 -15.02 11.99
N PRO A 3 -0.66 -14.86 10.71
CA PRO A 3 -0.92 -13.63 9.97
C PRO A 3 -2.42 -13.34 9.90
N LYS A 4 -2.76 -12.05 9.83
CA LYS A 4 -4.15 -11.62 9.69
C LYS A 4 -4.68 -12.07 8.33
N CYS A 5 -5.83 -12.74 8.29
CA CYS A 5 -6.52 -13.03 7.02
C CYS A 5 -7.06 -11.73 6.41
N THR A 6 -6.52 -11.32 5.26
CA THR A 6 -6.83 -10.05 4.58
C THR A 6 -7.72 -10.21 3.35
N THR A 7 -8.04 -11.44 2.94
CA THR A 7 -8.78 -11.75 1.71
C THR A 7 -10.09 -10.97 1.59
N ALA A 8 -10.91 -10.93 2.63
CA ALA A 8 -12.18 -10.21 2.63
C ALA A 8 -12.00 -8.68 2.57
N LEU A 9 -10.98 -8.16 3.26
CA LEU A 9 -10.66 -6.72 3.28
C LEU A 9 -10.16 -6.25 1.91
N LEU A 10 -9.25 -7.00 1.29
CA LEU A 10 -8.75 -6.71 -0.06
C LEU A 10 -9.87 -6.77 -1.09
N LYS A 11 -10.79 -7.75 -0.99
CA LYS A 11 -11.97 -7.82 -1.86
C LYS A 11 -12.85 -6.57 -1.71
N ARG A 12 -13.09 -6.12 -0.48
CA ARG A 12 -13.88 -4.91 -0.22
C ARG A 12 -13.19 -3.65 -0.77
N LEU A 13 -11.89 -3.50 -0.56
CA LEU A 13 -11.12 -2.38 -1.11
C LEU A 13 -11.18 -2.35 -2.64
N ARG A 14 -10.95 -3.49 -3.31
CA ARG A 14 -11.02 -3.60 -4.77
C ARG A 14 -12.39 -3.27 -5.35
N ASN A 15 -13.47 -3.52 -4.60
CA ASN A 15 -14.82 -3.10 -4.98
C ASN A 15 -14.99 -1.58 -4.83
N ILE A 16 -14.49 -0.98 -3.74
CA ILE A 16 -14.53 0.47 -3.52
C ILE A 16 -13.73 1.22 -4.60
N MET A 17 -12.59 0.68 -5.03
CA MET A 17 -11.76 1.22 -6.12
C MET A 17 -12.50 1.34 -7.48
N LYS A 18 -13.66 0.69 -7.63
CA LYS A 18 -14.51 0.75 -8.84
C LYS A 18 -15.84 1.46 -8.60
N ASN A 19 -16.10 1.91 -7.38
CA ASN A 19 -17.39 2.45 -7.00
C ASN A 19 -17.46 3.94 -7.35
N THR A 20 -18.41 4.28 -8.22
CA THR A 20 -18.60 5.63 -8.76
C THR A 20 -19.00 6.68 -7.71
N ASN A 21 -19.42 6.25 -6.51
CA ASN A 21 -19.68 7.17 -5.40
C ASN A 21 -18.40 7.77 -4.81
N TYR A 22 -17.25 7.12 -5.01
CA TYR A 22 -15.96 7.55 -4.47
C TYR A 22 -14.99 7.99 -5.56
N VAL A 23 -15.08 7.42 -6.76
CA VAL A 23 -14.14 7.69 -7.86
C VAL A 23 -14.87 7.93 -9.17
N CYS A 24 -14.48 8.95 -9.92
CA CYS A 24 -15.06 9.23 -11.24
C CYS A 24 -14.64 8.21 -12.30
N GLN A 25 -13.53 7.51 -12.06
CA GLN A 25 -12.97 6.49 -12.95
C GLN A 25 -12.43 5.33 -12.13
N ASN A 26 -12.46 4.12 -12.70
CA ASN A 26 -11.97 2.93 -12.03
C ASN A 26 -10.47 3.05 -11.73
N LEU A 27 -10.09 2.86 -10.46
CA LEU A 27 -8.71 2.78 -10.05
C LEU A 27 -8.16 1.37 -10.28
N GLN A 28 -7.00 1.26 -10.91
CA GLN A 28 -6.31 -0.02 -11.11
C GLN A 28 -5.35 -0.33 -9.96
N ALA A 29 -4.89 0.71 -9.25
CA ALA A 29 -4.13 0.57 -8.01
C ALA A 29 -4.53 1.63 -6.97
N TYR A 30 -4.31 1.30 -5.70
CA TYR A 30 -4.50 2.21 -4.58
C TYR A 30 -3.27 2.18 -3.67
N PHE A 31 -2.77 3.37 -3.35
CA PHE A 31 -1.55 3.61 -2.58
C PHE A 31 -1.90 3.97 -1.13
N ILE A 32 -1.29 3.29 -0.17
CA ILE A 32 -1.59 3.39 1.26
C ILE A 32 -0.27 3.57 2.03
N PRO A 33 0.15 4.82 2.30
CA PRO A 33 1.36 5.13 3.06
C PRO A 33 1.18 4.90 4.57
N SER A 34 2.26 5.12 5.32
CA SER A 34 2.28 5.07 6.80
C SER A 34 2.38 6.46 7.41
N CYS A 35 1.47 7.34 7.01
CA CYS A 35 1.40 8.71 7.48
C CYS A 35 -0.04 9.05 7.88
N ASP A 36 -0.18 10.05 8.72
CA ASP A 36 -1.42 10.77 8.94
C ASP A 36 -1.42 12.08 8.13
N ALA A 37 -2.46 12.91 8.32
CA ALA A 37 -2.61 14.19 7.63
C ALA A 37 -1.55 15.24 8.00
N HIS A 38 -0.72 14.99 9.02
CA HIS A 38 0.22 15.94 9.60
C HIS A 38 1.68 15.48 9.50
N GLN A 39 1.93 14.36 8.81
CA GLN A 39 3.25 13.74 8.72
C GLN A 39 3.84 13.46 10.11
N SER A 40 2.99 13.05 11.05
CA SER A 40 3.41 12.72 12.42
C SER A 40 4.38 11.54 12.41
N GLU A 41 5.40 11.60 13.27
CA GLU A 41 6.36 10.51 13.46
C GLU A 41 5.68 9.25 14.04
N TYR A 42 4.73 9.45 14.96
CA TYR A 42 3.91 8.40 15.55
C TYR A 42 2.43 8.66 15.26
N ILE A 43 1.81 7.73 14.53
CA ILE A 43 0.41 7.87 14.11
C ILE A 43 -0.54 7.28 15.14
N ALA A 44 -1.70 7.92 15.30
CA ALA A 44 -2.78 7.41 16.13
C ALA A 44 -3.36 6.10 15.56
N SER A 45 -3.96 5.27 16.41
CA SER A 45 -4.51 3.97 16.00
C SER A 45 -5.56 4.07 14.88
N CYS A 46 -6.31 5.18 14.82
CA CYS A 46 -7.28 5.44 13.75
C CYS A 46 -6.63 5.64 12.37
N ASP A 47 -5.37 6.09 12.33
CA ASP A 47 -4.63 6.36 11.09
C ASP A 47 -3.70 5.21 10.68
N GLN A 48 -3.68 4.10 11.44
CA GLN A 48 -2.94 2.89 11.10
C GLN A 48 -3.59 2.09 9.94
N ARG A 49 -3.94 2.76 8.85
CA ARG A 49 -4.68 2.25 7.69
C ARG A 49 -3.92 1.13 6.97
N ARG A 50 -2.61 1.28 6.81
CA ARG A 50 -1.73 0.24 6.26
C ARG A 50 -1.76 -1.03 7.14
N ALA A 51 -1.64 -0.89 8.46
CA ALA A 51 -1.74 -2.03 9.37
C ALA A 51 -3.14 -2.67 9.35
N PHE A 52 -4.19 -1.86 9.23
CA PHE A 52 -5.55 -2.36 9.08
C PHE A 52 -5.71 -3.22 7.82
N ILE A 53 -5.23 -2.77 6.65
CA ILE A 53 -5.44 -3.51 5.40
C ILE A 53 -4.55 -4.75 5.26
N SER A 54 -3.31 -4.70 5.77
CA SER A 54 -2.30 -5.75 5.55
C SER A 54 -2.02 -6.64 6.77
N GLY A 55 -2.35 -6.20 7.97
CA GLY A 55 -1.94 -6.85 9.22
C GLY A 55 -0.51 -6.51 9.66
N PHE A 56 0.28 -5.78 8.85
CA PHE A 56 1.65 -5.42 9.19
C PHE A 56 1.71 -4.17 10.10
N THR A 57 2.28 -4.34 11.30
CA THR A 57 2.29 -3.35 12.37
C THR A 57 3.62 -2.61 12.55
N GLY A 58 4.58 -2.74 11.63
CA GLY A 58 5.84 -1.97 11.70
C GLY A 58 5.59 -0.46 11.57
N SER A 59 6.49 0.40 12.04
CA SER A 59 6.24 1.85 11.95
C SER A 59 6.34 2.37 10.52
N VAL A 60 7.25 1.81 9.71
CA VAL A 60 7.48 2.24 8.33
C VAL A 60 6.99 1.21 7.35
N GLY A 61 6.32 1.67 6.30
CA GLY A 61 6.00 0.85 5.14
C GLY A 61 5.00 1.52 4.21
N THR A 62 4.82 0.91 3.04
CA THR A 62 3.88 1.41 2.04
C THR A 62 3.19 0.22 1.40
N ALA A 63 1.86 0.21 1.44
CA ALA A 63 1.06 -0.80 0.78
C ALA A 63 0.54 -0.28 -0.57
N ILE A 64 0.65 -1.10 -1.61
CA ILE A 64 0.02 -0.87 -2.91
C ILE A 64 -0.90 -2.06 -3.19
N VAL A 65 -2.19 -1.78 -3.37
CA VAL A 65 -3.19 -2.79 -3.72
C VAL A 65 -3.63 -2.55 -5.16
N THR A 66 -3.43 -3.55 -6.01
CA THR A 66 -3.97 -3.56 -7.38
C THR A 66 -5.22 -4.43 -7.46
N GLN A 67 -5.84 -4.47 -8.63
CA GLN A 67 -6.95 -5.38 -8.92
C GLN A 67 -6.58 -6.86 -8.79
N LYS A 68 -5.29 -7.21 -8.92
CA LYS A 68 -4.81 -8.62 -8.98
C LYS A 68 -3.86 -9.00 -7.85
N CYS A 69 -3.04 -8.08 -7.37
CA CYS A 69 -2.02 -8.33 -6.36
C CYS A 69 -2.06 -7.27 -5.24
N ALA A 70 -1.39 -7.53 -4.14
CA ALA A 70 -1.10 -6.57 -3.10
C ALA A 70 0.39 -6.69 -2.74
N ALA A 71 1.08 -5.57 -2.60
CA ALA A 71 2.50 -5.54 -2.28
C ALA A 71 2.75 -4.54 -1.15
N LEU A 72 3.69 -4.87 -0.26
CA LEU A 72 4.07 -4.02 0.86
C LEU A 72 5.59 -3.80 0.88
N TRP A 73 5.99 -2.55 0.79
CA TRP A 73 7.38 -2.13 0.97
C TRP A 73 7.64 -1.80 2.42
N THR A 74 8.79 -2.20 2.92
CA THR A 74 9.33 -1.78 4.21
C THR A 74 10.85 -1.86 4.18
N ASP A 75 11.52 -1.23 5.14
CA ASP A 75 12.96 -1.33 5.31
C ASP A 75 13.40 -2.56 6.12
N GLY A 76 14.73 -2.74 6.21
CA GLY A 76 15.39 -3.90 6.80
C GLY A 76 15.05 -4.20 8.26
N ARG A 77 14.60 -3.21 9.04
CA ARG A 77 14.17 -3.41 10.43
C ARG A 77 13.00 -4.37 10.54
N TYR A 78 12.19 -4.45 9.47
CA TYR A 78 10.90 -5.11 9.50
C TYR A 78 10.77 -6.30 8.54
N PHE A 79 11.82 -6.74 7.85
CA PHE A 79 11.71 -7.86 6.89
C PHE A 79 11.18 -9.14 7.54
N LEU A 80 11.72 -9.51 8.71
CA LEU A 80 11.29 -10.70 9.44
C LEU A 80 9.86 -10.54 9.95
N GLN A 81 9.54 -9.37 10.53
CA GLN A 81 8.20 -9.08 11.04
C GLN A 81 7.15 -9.11 9.93
N ALA A 82 7.43 -8.46 8.80
CA ALA A 82 6.53 -8.44 7.65
C ALA A 82 6.31 -9.85 7.09
N GLY A 83 7.37 -10.68 6.99
CA GLY A 83 7.25 -12.07 6.55
C GLY A 83 6.41 -12.95 7.49
N GLN A 84 6.25 -12.58 8.76
CA GLN A 84 5.42 -13.30 9.73
C GLN A 84 3.98 -12.76 9.82
N GLN A 85 3.77 -11.47 9.56
CA GLN A 85 2.48 -10.79 9.76
C GLN A 85 1.63 -10.71 8.49
N LEU A 86 2.26 -10.74 7.31
CA LEU A 86 1.58 -10.72 6.03
C LEU A 86 1.06 -12.12 5.69
N ASP A 87 -0.19 -12.19 5.21
CA ASP A 87 -0.74 -13.43 4.66
C ASP A 87 -0.29 -13.63 3.19
N GLU A 88 -0.71 -14.74 2.59
CA GLU A 88 -0.35 -15.12 1.22
C GLU A 88 -0.83 -14.14 0.13
N ASN A 89 -1.72 -13.19 0.46
CA ASN A 89 -2.19 -12.20 -0.51
C ASN A 89 -1.15 -11.11 -0.79
N TRP A 90 -0.12 -10.99 0.05
CA TRP A 90 0.84 -9.90 0.03
C TRP A 90 2.22 -10.34 -0.44
N GLU A 91 2.79 -9.56 -1.35
CA GLU A 91 4.19 -9.65 -1.74
C GLU A 91 5.02 -8.66 -0.91
N LEU A 92 6.01 -9.17 -0.16
CA LEU A 92 6.92 -8.34 0.62
C LEU A 92 8.04 -7.78 -0.28
N MET A 93 8.10 -6.46 -0.36
CA MET A 93 9.10 -5.72 -1.10
C MET A 93 10.16 -5.15 -0.15
N LYS A 94 11.39 -5.65 -0.25
CA LYS A 94 12.47 -5.37 0.70
C LYS A 94 13.27 -4.11 0.30
N MET A 95 12.90 -2.95 0.82
CA MET A 95 13.56 -1.68 0.47
C MET A 95 15.06 -1.71 0.79
N GLY A 96 15.87 -1.14 -0.11
CA GLY A 96 17.34 -1.10 0.04
C GLY A 96 18.06 -2.38 -0.41
N ILE A 97 17.32 -3.42 -0.84
CA ILE A 97 17.91 -4.62 -1.44
C ILE A 97 17.94 -4.47 -2.96
N THR A 98 19.11 -4.68 -3.56
CA THR A 98 19.32 -4.69 -5.01
C THR A 98 18.30 -5.60 -5.70
N GLY A 99 17.65 -5.08 -6.75
CA GLY A 99 16.63 -5.79 -7.51
C GLY A 99 15.19 -5.60 -7.01
N THR A 100 14.99 -4.98 -5.84
CA THR A 100 13.63 -4.60 -5.40
C THR A 100 13.14 -3.41 -6.22
N PRO A 101 11.98 -3.50 -6.90
CA PRO A 101 11.48 -2.40 -7.72
C PRO A 101 11.04 -1.22 -6.84
N THR A 102 11.20 0.00 -7.38
CA THR A 102 10.54 1.18 -6.81
C THR A 102 9.02 1.08 -7.01
N PHE A 103 8.25 1.95 -6.32
CA PHE A 103 6.79 1.99 -6.49
C PHE A 103 6.39 2.19 -7.96
N GLY A 104 7.00 3.18 -8.63
CA GLY A 104 6.74 3.47 -10.03
C GLY A 104 7.12 2.31 -10.96
N GLN A 105 8.29 1.68 -10.75
CA GLN A 105 8.70 0.51 -11.54
C GLN A 105 7.75 -0.68 -11.37
N PHE A 106 7.28 -0.93 -10.14
CA PHE A 106 6.29 -1.97 -9.87
C PHE A 106 4.97 -1.66 -10.57
N LEU A 107 4.45 -0.44 -10.40
CA LEU A 107 3.20 -0.01 -11.02
C LEU A 107 3.27 -0.10 -12.55
N ALA A 108 4.35 0.40 -13.17
CA ALA A 108 4.55 0.31 -14.62
C ALA A 108 4.63 -1.13 -15.14
N LYS A 109 5.13 -2.07 -14.32
CA LYS A 109 5.20 -3.50 -14.67
C LYS A 109 3.83 -4.17 -14.60
N VAL A 110 3.00 -3.83 -13.61
CA VAL A 110 1.75 -4.57 -13.31
C VAL A 110 0.50 -3.91 -13.89
N LEU A 111 0.57 -2.64 -14.29
CA LEU A 111 -0.57 -1.88 -14.78
C LEU A 111 -0.48 -1.64 -16.30
N PRO A 112 -1.61 -1.75 -17.04
CA PRO A 112 -1.71 -1.28 -18.41
C PRO A 112 -1.48 0.22 -18.54
N VAL A 113 -1.02 0.66 -19.72
CA VAL A 113 -0.94 2.08 -20.07
C VAL A 113 -2.32 2.74 -19.95
N GLY A 114 -2.37 3.95 -19.38
CA GLY A 114 -3.61 4.69 -19.12
C GLY A 114 -4.35 4.27 -17.84
N SER A 115 -3.71 3.49 -16.97
CA SER A 115 -4.25 3.15 -15.66
C SER A 115 -4.23 4.33 -14.69
N HIS A 116 -5.22 4.37 -13.80
CA HIS A 116 -5.36 5.34 -12.72
C HIS A 116 -4.93 4.72 -11.40
N VAL A 117 -4.07 5.44 -10.68
CA VAL A 117 -3.60 5.09 -9.33
C VAL A 117 -4.18 6.11 -8.35
N GLY A 118 -4.90 5.63 -7.34
CA GLY A 118 -5.47 6.50 -6.31
C GLY A 118 -4.62 6.53 -5.05
N VAL A 119 -4.67 7.65 -4.35
CA VAL A 119 -4.09 7.85 -3.02
C VAL A 119 -4.99 8.83 -2.25
N ASP A 120 -5.03 8.72 -0.92
CA ASP A 120 -5.63 9.77 -0.10
C ASP A 120 -4.71 11.00 -0.12
N PRO A 121 -5.14 12.15 -0.68
CA PRO A 121 -4.28 13.31 -0.86
C PRO A 121 -3.79 13.92 0.47
N PHE A 122 -4.44 13.62 1.60
CA PHE A 122 -3.97 14.10 2.90
C PHE A 122 -2.79 13.30 3.44
N LEU A 123 -2.52 12.10 2.91
CA LEU A 123 -1.49 11.21 3.46
C LEU A 123 -0.17 11.21 2.69
N ILE A 124 -0.06 12.04 1.65
CA ILE A 124 1.12 12.12 0.81
C ILE A 124 1.60 13.57 0.77
N SER A 125 2.90 13.77 0.95
CA SER A 125 3.49 15.09 0.77
C SER A 125 3.59 15.45 -0.71
N TYR A 126 3.64 16.75 -1.01
CA TYR A 126 3.84 17.24 -2.38
C TYR A 126 5.10 16.62 -3.03
N GLY A 127 6.24 16.63 -2.32
CA GLY A 127 7.49 16.08 -2.83
C GLY A 127 7.51 14.54 -2.98
N GLU A 128 6.64 13.80 -2.29
CA GLU A 128 6.45 12.37 -2.56
C GLU A 128 5.59 12.16 -3.80
N SER A 129 4.56 12.98 -4.01
CA SER A 129 3.67 12.86 -5.17
C SER A 129 4.41 13.04 -6.49
N GLU A 130 5.43 13.91 -6.55
CA GLU A 130 6.27 14.12 -7.73
C GLU A 130 7.08 12.89 -8.13
N LYS A 131 7.27 11.91 -7.23
CA LYS A 131 7.98 10.65 -7.54
C LYS A 131 7.09 9.61 -8.23
N PHE A 132 5.79 9.88 -8.33
CA PHE A 132 4.81 9.01 -9.00
C PHE A 132 4.44 9.50 -10.42
N VAL A 133 4.89 10.69 -10.80
CA VAL A 133 4.71 11.30 -12.13
C VAL A 133 5.97 11.09 -12.96
#